data_AF-A0A803J7I8-F1
#
_entry.id   AF-A0A803J7I8-F1
#
_cell.length_a   1.000
_cell.length_b   1.000
_cell.length_c   1.000
_cell.angle_alpha   90.00
_cell.angle_beta   90.00
_cell.angle_gamma   90.00
#
_symmetry.space_group_name_H-M   'P 1'
#
loop_
_entity.id
_entity.type
_entity.pdbx_description
1 polymer ?
#
loop_
_entity_poly.entity_id
_entity_poly.type
_entity_poly.pdbx_seq_one_letter_code
_entity_poly.pdbx_strand_id
1 'polypeptide(L)'
;MAQFSFRQWLQKTRESRILVLIVVTVALFVDCILNTVIAPILPTLLIGKNTSNSSVVSNYTFTLLPDNSSKGIYQLQNANGTQDGECYTKGKENSDGQDFRIGLLLAFKGMLQIVANPIVGVLTNRFGYDAPLLVGFAVVFFSTLMYAFGEQYVFLCVARGLQGIGSSLTTVPGLALLANTFPDDEERAKAMAISTSGLAVGALVGAPFGSLMNGFFGKSSPFYVLAAVTLLDGALRLCILRPKFSPGSIPATPYLTLLADPYILVPVVGYFLNKLNSSILQAIVPVRMMEHMCAPSYQLGLAFVPAMLTTILTLNGFAILSLKWGRWLCLMLGFIIQGIGIICLPLAANIFGLIGPSIVLGIGTALVGASIMPLMAYLIDLRHTSVYGGVYAITDAALCLGFAIGPLFGGAIASAIGFTWVMVILCVLLIIYAPLFILLRNVSGKDEKKPILNQENTPEEAKSDDQ
;
A
#
# COMPACT_ATOMS: atom_id res chain seq x y z
N MET A 1 1.09 12.93 -46.92
CA MET A 1 1.37 11.50 -46.66
C MET A 1 1.99 11.27 -45.26
N ALA A 2 1.53 11.97 -44.21
CA ALA A 2 2.09 11.87 -42.83
C ALA A 2 1.03 11.69 -41.72
N GLN A 3 -0.27 11.85 -42.02
CA GLN A 3 -1.35 11.69 -41.02
C GLN A 3 -1.76 10.22 -40.75
N PHE A 4 -1.34 9.28 -41.59
CA PHE A 4 -1.69 7.85 -41.44
C PHE A 4 -0.85 7.13 -40.37
N SER A 5 0.33 7.69 -40.01
CA SER A 5 1.28 7.07 -39.08
C SER A 5 0.88 7.24 -37.60
N PHE A 6 0.44 8.43 -37.18
CA PHE A 6 0.18 8.68 -35.75
C PHE A 6 -1.05 7.92 -35.23
N ARG A 7 -2.15 7.86 -35.99
CA ARG A 7 -3.36 7.14 -35.55
C ARG A 7 -3.15 5.63 -35.50
N GLN A 8 -2.43 5.05 -36.47
CA GLN A 8 -2.11 3.62 -36.49
C GLN A 8 -1.08 3.26 -35.42
N TRP A 9 -0.04 4.08 -35.23
CA TRP A 9 0.91 3.94 -34.13
C TRP A 9 0.18 4.01 -32.78
N LEU A 10 -0.69 5.01 -32.58
CA LEU A 10 -1.50 5.14 -31.37
C LEU A 10 -2.44 3.93 -31.16
N GLN A 11 -3.03 3.38 -32.22
CA GLN A 11 -3.85 2.15 -32.13
C GLN A 11 -3.02 0.93 -31.73
N LYS A 12 -1.86 0.73 -32.36
CA LYS A 12 -0.94 -0.39 -32.06
C LYS A 12 -0.37 -0.29 -30.65
N THR A 13 -0.04 0.92 -30.20
CA THR A 13 0.42 1.17 -28.83
C THR A 13 -0.70 0.92 -27.83
N ARG A 14 -1.96 1.31 -28.13
CA ARG A 14 -3.14 1.07 -27.28
C ARG A 14 -3.50 -0.40 -27.07
N GLU A 15 -3.19 -1.27 -28.03
CA GLU A 15 -3.44 -2.71 -27.90
C GLU A 15 -2.30 -3.46 -27.17
N SER A 16 -1.24 -2.75 -26.76
CA SER A 16 -0.10 -3.35 -26.09
C SER A 16 -0.41 -3.69 -24.62
N ARG A 17 -0.28 -4.97 -24.26
CA ARG A 17 -0.39 -5.46 -22.88
C ARG A 17 0.65 -4.83 -21.95
N ILE A 18 1.84 -4.52 -22.49
CA ILE A 18 2.92 -3.84 -21.75
C ILE A 18 2.49 -2.44 -21.33
N LEU A 19 1.71 -1.76 -22.18
CA LEU A 19 1.26 -0.41 -21.88
C LEU A 19 0.22 -0.40 -20.76
N VAL A 20 -0.69 -1.38 -20.73
CA VAL A 20 -1.63 -1.59 -19.61
C VAL A 20 -0.85 -1.79 -18.30
N LEU A 21 0.19 -2.63 -18.33
CA LEU A 21 1.06 -2.83 -17.18
C LEU A 21 1.71 -1.51 -16.71
N ILE A 22 2.27 -0.71 -17.63
CA ILE A 22 2.89 0.57 -17.28
C ILE A 22 1.86 1.51 -16.64
N VAL A 23 0.67 1.65 -17.23
CA VAL A 23 -0.38 2.52 -16.70
C VAL A 23 -0.79 2.10 -15.29
N VAL A 24 -1.02 0.80 -15.05
CA VAL A 24 -1.39 0.30 -13.71
C VAL A 24 -0.24 0.49 -12.72
N THR A 25 1.01 0.32 -13.17
CA THR A 25 2.20 0.53 -12.32
C THR A 25 2.33 2.00 -11.90
N VAL A 26 2.18 2.92 -12.85
CA VAL A 26 2.22 4.37 -12.58
C VAL A 26 1.05 4.77 -11.68
N ALA A 27 -0.14 4.20 -11.88
CA ALA A 27 -1.30 4.42 -11.03
C ALA A 27 -1.03 4.07 -9.55
N LEU A 28 -0.48 2.88 -9.31
CA LEU A 28 -0.13 2.41 -7.98
C LEU A 28 1.01 3.25 -7.37
N PHE A 29 2.01 3.62 -8.18
CA PHE A 29 3.06 4.53 -7.76
C PHE A 29 2.51 5.88 -7.29
N VAL A 30 1.59 6.48 -8.07
CA VAL A 30 0.96 7.77 -7.78
C VAL A 30 0.07 7.70 -6.53
N ASP A 31 -0.70 6.63 -6.34
CA ASP A 31 -1.49 6.47 -5.10
C ASP A 31 -0.58 6.36 -3.87
N CYS A 32 0.51 5.59 -3.97
CA CYS A 32 1.39 5.38 -2.84
C CYS A 32 2.22 6.62 -2.49
N ILE A 33 2.72 7.35 -3.49
CA ILE A 33 3.45 8.61 -3.25
C ILE A 33 2.55 9.66 -2.61
N LEU A 34 1.27 9.78 -3.03
CA LEU A 34 0.30 10.67 -2.40
C LEU A 34 0.08 10.31 -0.93
N ASN A 35 -0.01 9.02 -0.61
CA ASN A 35 -0.19 8.58 0.76
C ASN A 35 1.02 8.88 1.65
N THR A 36 2.24 8.64 1.14
CA THR A 36 3.48 8.74 1.93
C THR A 36 4.06 10.15 2.01
N VAL A 37 3.81 11.02 1.03
CA VAL A 37 4.23 12.43 1.07
C VAL A 37 3.60 13.20 2.21
N ILE A 38 2.35 12.89 2.54
CA ILE A 38 1.60 13.70 3.51
C ILE A 38 2.00 13.35 4.95
N ALA A 39 2.40 12.10 5.22
CA ALA A 39 2.78 11.64 6.56
C ALA A 39 3.84 12.54 7.25
N PRO A 40 4.99 12.89 6.63
CA PRO A 40 5.98 13.75 7.26
C PRO A 40 5.57 15.23 7.34
N ILE A 41 4.69 15.70 6.44
CA ILE A 41 4.25 17.11 6.40
C ILE A 41 3.20 17.38 7.49
N LEU A 42 2.40 16.37 7.83
CA LEU A 42 1.21 16.52 8.64
C LEU A 42 1.44 17.11 10.06
N PRO A 43 2.48 16.71 10.82
CA PRO A 43 2.80 17.34 12.10
C PRO A 43 3.04 18.85 11.94
N THR A 44 3.79 19.27 10.92
CA THR A 44 4.08 20.70 10.68
C THR A 44 2.84 21.49 10.28
N LEU A 45 1.90 20.89 9.54
CA LEU A 45 0.62 21.49 9.14
C LEU A 45 -0.31 21.78 10.32
N LEU A 46 -0.26 20.95 11.36
CA LEU A 46 -1.11 21.08 12.55
C LEU A 46 -0.45 21.94 13.63
N ILE A 47 0.86 21.83 13.80
CA ILE A 47 1.63 22.63 14.76
C ILE A 47 1.66 24.10 14.34
N GLY A 48 1.89 24.40 13.06
CA GLY A 48 1.97 25.77 12.55
C GLY A 48 0.69 26.61 12.71
N LYS A 49 -0.46 25.98 13.03
CA LYS A 49 -1.70 26.68 13.35
C LYS A 49 -1.84 27.05 14.82
N ASN A 50 -1.25 26.27 15.72
CA ASN A 50 -1.26 26.61 17.15
C ASN A 50 -0.25 27.70 17.49
N THR A 51 0.81 27.87 16.70
CA THR A 51 1.78 28.95 16.86
C THR A 51 1.32 30.32 16.35
N SER A 52 0.16 30.41 15.68
CA SER A 52 -0.41 31.73 15.31
C SER A 52 -0.92 32.54 16.52
N ASN A 53 -0.99 31.93 17.71
CA ASN A 53 -1.31 32.61 18.98
C ASN A 53 -0.11 32.80 19.92
N SER A 54 1.09 32.33 19.54
CA SER A 54 2.30 32.47 20.35
C SER A 54 3.43 33.03 19.50
N SER A 55 3.70 34.32 19.69
CA SER A 55 4.80 35.09 19.11
C SER A 55 6.18 34.50 19.47
N VAL A 56 6.58 33.41 18.81
CA VAL A 56 7.96 32.91 18.82
C VAL A 56 8.26 32.33 17.43
N VAL A 57 8.48 33.21 16.46
CA VAL A 57 9.18 32.84 15.22
C VAL A 57 10.28 33.86 14.99
N SER A 58 11.45 33.33 14.64
CA SER A 58 12.64 33.99 14.10
C SER A 58 13.67 34.46 15.13
N ASN A 59 14.69 33.64 15.34
CA ASN A 59 16.10 34.03 15.22
C ASN A 59 16.99 32.77 15.17
N TYR A 60 16.99 32.09 14.02
CA TYR A 60 18.04 31.11 13.69
C TYR A 60 18.85 31.68 12.53
N THR A 61 20.01 32.26 12.84
CA THR A 61 21.01 32.67 11.84
C THR A 61 21.98 31.52 11.61
N PHE A 62 22.15 31.11 10.35
CA PHE A 62 23.05 30.03 9.93
C PHE A 62 24.41 30.63 9.55
N THR A 63 25.43 30.44 10.39
CA THR A 63 26.81 30.86 10.10
C THR A 63 27.74 29.65 9.97
N LEU A 64 28.44 29.57 8.84
CA LEU A 64 29.47 28.57 8.55
C LEU A 64 30.81 29.03 9.14
N LEU A 65 31.32 28.33 10.14
CA LEU A 65 32.70 28.48 10.62
C LEU A 65 33.50 27.20 10.29
N PRO A 66 34.74 27.30 9.79
CA PRO A 66 35.60 26.15 9.59
C PRO A 66 36.45 25.91 10.86
N ASP A 67 36.44 24.70 11.45
CA ASP A 67 37.70 24.17 12.01
C ASP A 67 37.78 22.66 12.34
N ASN A 68 39.03 22.21 12.31
CA ASN A 68 39.74 20.94 12.47
C ASN A 68 39.40 20.05 13.71
N SER A 69 38.20 19.49 13.81
CA SER A 69 38.02 18.28 14.63
C SER A 69 36.96 17.35 14.08
N SER A 70 37.22 16.04 14.17
CA SER A 70 36.51 14.92 13.56
C SER A 70 35.11 14.61 14.16
N LYS A 71 34.30 15.64 14.40
CA LYS A 71 32.88 15.53 14.74
C LYS A 71 32.06 16.37 13.75
N GLY A 72 31.09 15.72 13.12
CA GLY A 72 30.37 16.21 11.95
C GLY A 72 29.78 17.62 12.06
N ILE A 73 29.79 18.27 10.90
CA ILE A 73 29.22 19.58 10.60
C ILE A 73 27.74 19.63 11.04
N TYR A 74 27.28 20.81 11.49
CA TYR A 74 25.95 21.20 12.03
C TYR A 74 25.83 21.22 13.56
N GLN A 75 26.23 22.35 14.18
CA GLN A 75 25.75 22.76 15.52
C GLN A 75 24.75 23.92 15.37
N LEU A 76 23.53 23.74 15.89
CA LEU A 76 22.54 24.80 16.10
C LEU A 76 22.78 25.39 17.49
N GLN A 77 23.27 26.63 17.58
CA GLN A 77 23.53 27.29 18.85
C GLN A 77 22.40 28.27 19.21
N ASN A 78 21.73 28.03 20.33
CA ASN A 78 20.81 28.98 20.95
C ASN A 78 21.62 30.13 21.60
N ALA A 79 21.16 31.37 21.45
CA ALA A 79 21.81 32.57 21.98
C ALA A 79 21.70 32.76 23.52
N ASN A 80 21.12 31.80 24.25
CA ASN A 80 21.12 31.81 25.71
C ASN A 80 21.77 30.51 26.20
N GLY A 81 22.91 30.65 26.86
CA GLY A 81 23.71 29.55 27.37
C GLY A 81 22.96 28.74 28.42
N THR A 82 22.61 27.52 28.04
CA THR A 82 22.58 26.33 28.89
C THR A 82 22.84 25.16 27.95
N GLN A 83 24.02 24.55 28.10
CA GLN A 83 24.30 23.23 27.54
C GLN A 83 23.43 22.24 28.30
N ASP A 84 22.47 21.62 27.62
CA ASP A 84 22.08 20.24 27.89
C ASP A 84 21.42 19.68 26.63
N GLY A 85 21.99 18.58 26.12
CA GLY A 85 21.51 17.84 24.97
C GLY A 85 20.29 17.00 25.33
N GLU A 86 19.17 17.65 25.66
CA GLU A 86 17.93 16.94 25.94
C GLU A 86 17.30 16.44 24.62
N CYS A 87 17.24 15.11 24.44
CA CYS A 87 16.34 14.49 23.44
C CYS A 87 14.93 15.03 23.65
N TYR A 88 14.13 15.09 22.57
CA TYR A 88 12.75 15.60 22.53
C TYR A 88 11.90 15.10 23.71
N THR A 89 11.92 15.83 24.82
CA THR A 89 11.19 15.55 26.07
C THR A 89 10.21 16.68 26.41
N LYS A 90 10.35 17.84 25.74
CA LYS A 90 9.37 18.93 25.76
C LYS A 90 8.17 18.62 24.87
N GLY A 91 7.15 17.95 25.43
CA GLY A 91 5.85 17.84 24.76
C GLY A 91 4.83 16.84 25.30
N LYS A 92 5.20 15.97 26.26
CA LYS A 92 4.31 14.88 26.69
C LYS A 92 3.01 15.31 27.39
N GLU A 93 2.94 16.52 27.95
CA GLU A 93 1.76 16.95 28.73
C GLU A 93 0.58 17.49 27.90
N ASN A 94 0.74 17.72 26.57
CA ASN A 94 -0.35 18.22 25.70
C ASN A 94 -0.42 17.54 24.31
N SER A 95 0.35 16.46 24.07
CA SER A 95 0.47 15.81 22.75
C SER A 95 -0.56 14.72 22.43
N ASP A 96 -1.17 14.07 23.42
CA ASP A 96 -2.08 12.91 23.18
C ASP A 96 -3.23 13.24 22.22
N GLY A 97 -3.84 14.43 22.36
CA GLY A 97 -4.92 14.87 21.49
C GLY A 97 -4.47 15.26 20.07
N GLN A 98 -3.20 15.63 19.88
CA GLN A 98 -2.65 16.01 18.58
C GLN A 98 -2.21 14.78 17.79
N ASP A 99 -1.56 13.82 18.45
CA ASP A 99 -1.12 12.55 17.85
C ASP A 99 -2.34 11.73 17.37
N PHE A 100 -3.42 11.73 18.15
CA PHE A 100 -4.68 11.12 17.73
C PHE A 100 -5.29 11.79 16.48
N ARG A 101 -5.25 13.14 16.38
CA ARG A 101 -5.77 13.87 15.20
C ARG A 101 -4.94 13.60 13.94
N ILE A 102 -3.62 13.47 14.09
CA ILE A 102 -2.69 13.09 13.01
C ILE A 102 -3.01 11.66 12.55
N GLY A 103 -3.08 10.71 13.50
CA GLY A 103 -3.42 9.31 13.23
C GLY A 103 -4.79 9.17 12.54
N LEU A 104 -5.80 9.89 13.01
CA LEU A 104 -7.14 9.92 12.42
C LEU A 104 -7.13 10.44 10.98
N LEU A 105 -6.39 11.52 10.69
CA LEU A 105 -6.31 12.05 9.33
C LEU A 105 -5.61 11.09 8.37
N LEU A 106 -4.54 10.41 8.82
CA LEU A 106 -3.87 9.37 8.03
C LEU A 106 -4.79 8.17 7.78
N ALA A 107 -5.56 7.77 8.79
CA ALA A 107 -6.50 6.65 8.69
C ALA A 107 -7.70 6.95 7.78
N PHE A 108 -8.10 8.23 7.65
CA PHE A 108 -9.33 8.61 6.95
C PHE A 108 -9.35 8.20 5.46
N LYS A 109 -8.20 8.20 4.78
CA LYS A 109 -8.07 7.64 3.40
C LYS A 109 -8.49 6.18 3.39
N GLY A 110 -7.88 5.36 4.26
CA GLY A 110 -8.14 3.93 4.36
C GLY A 110 -9.59 3.64 4.74
N MET A 111 -10.16 4.38 5.69
CA MET A 111 -11.54 4.21 6.12
C MET A 111 -12.55 4.37 4.97
N LEU A 112 -12.44 5.45 4.17
CA LEU A 112 -13.36 5.63 3.05
C LEU A 112 -13.07 4.66 1.90
N GLN A 113 -11.80 4.28 1.69
CA GLN A 113 -11.41 3.31 0.68
C GLN A 113 -12.02 1.91 0.97
N ILE A 114 -12.05 1.49 2.24
CA ILE A 114 -12.71 0.22 2.66
C ILE A 114 -14.19 0.21 2.26
N VAL A 115 -14.90 1.32 2.49
CA VAL A 115 -16.32 1.44 2.14
C VAL A 115 -16.52 1.50 0.63
N ALA A 116 -15.61 2.16 -0.10
CA ALA A 116 -15.69 2.29 -1.55
C ALA A 116 -15.41 0.97 -2.30
N ASN A 117 -14.50 0.12 -1.79
CA ASN A 117 -14.02 -1.07 -2.49
C ASN A 117 -15.13 -2.04 -2.97
N PRO A 118 -16.11 -2.45 -2.14
CA PRO A 118 -17.21 -3.29 -2.59
C PRO A 118 -18.04 -2.64 -3.70
N ILE A 119 -18.26 -1.33 -3.63
CA ILE A 119 -19.02 -0.57 -4.63
C ILE A 119 -18.26 -0.58 -5.97
N VAL A 120 -16.95 -0.36 -5.93
CA VAL A 120 -16.10 -0.36 -7.13
C VAL A 120 -16.03 -1.75 -7.78
N GLY A 121 -15.99 -2.83 -6.99
CA GLY A 121 -16.01 -4.17 -7.57
C GLY A 121 -17.33 -4.49 -8.29
N VAL A 122 -18.48 -3.98 -7.83
CA VAL A 122 -19.74 -4.05 -8.59
C VAL A 122 -19.69 -3.15 -9.83
N LEU A 123 -19.14 -1.95 -9.69
CA LEU A 123 -19.05 -0.97 -10.77
C LEU A 123 -18.20 -1.48 -11.94
N THR A 124 -17.09 -2.15 -11.65
CA THR A 124 -16.20 -2.74 -12.66
C THR A 124 -16.88 -3.86 -13.45
N ASN A 125 -17.73 -4.65 -12.82
CA ASN A 125 -18.51 -5.69 -13.52
C ASN A 125 -19.58 -5.08 -14.45
N ARG A 126 -20.18 -3.96 -14.04
CA ARG A 126 -21.28 -3.32 -14.79
C ARG A 126 -20.79 -2.45 -15.95
N PHE A 127 -19.75 -1.65 -15.74
CA PHE A 127 -19.28 -0.65 -16.71
C PHE A 127 -17.95 -1.01 -17.39
N GLY A 128 -17.31 -2.12 -16.99
CA GLY A 128 -15.95 -2.46 -17.39
C GLY A 128 -14.90 -1.77 -16.51
N TYR A 129 -13.61 -1.99 -16.84
CA TYR A 129 -12.49 -1.49 -16.04
C TYR A 129 -12.13 -0.03 -16.33
N ASP A 130 -12.29 0.42 -17.58
CA ASP A 130 -11.74 1.70 -18.05
C ASP A 130 -12.46 2.92 -17.45
N ALA A 131 -13.79 2.88 -17.37
CA ALA A 131 -14.59 4.00 -16.88
C ALA A 131 -14.34 4.30 -15.38
N PRO A 132 -14.37 3.30 -14.48
CA PRO A 132 -13.95 3.49 -13.08
C PRO A 132 -12.53 4.06 -12.96
N LEU A 133 -11.57 3.55 -13.75
CA LEU A 133 -10.18 3.99 -13.70
C LEU A 133 -10.02 5.49 -14.05
N LEU A 134 -10.82 5.99 -15.00
CA LEU A 134 -10.83 7.39 -15.41
C LEU A 134 -11.45 8.30 -14.34
N VAL A 135 -12.61 7.89 -13.80
CA VAL A 135 -13.28 8.63 -12.73
C VAL A 135 -12.39 8.69 -11.49
N GLY A 136 -11.76 7.57 -11.13
CA GLY A 136 -10.83 7.50 -10.01
C GLY A 136 -9.67 8.47 -10.15
N PHE A 137 -9.03 8.52 -11.32
CA PHE A 137 -7.99 9.51 -11.59
C PHE A 137 -8.49 10.95 -11.38
N ALA A 138 -9.65 11.32 -11.95
CA ALA A 138 -10.18 12.68 -11.81
C ALA A 138 -10.42 13.04 -10.34
N VAL A 139 -10.99 12.11 -9.55
CA VAL A 139 -11.21 12.29 -8.12
C VAL A 139 -9.88 12.44 -7.36
N VAL A 140 -8.86 11.64 -7.68
CA VAL A 140 -7.52 11.76 -7.06
C VAL A 140 -6.88 13.11 -7.41
N PHE A 141 -6.99 13.56 -8.66
CA PHE A 141 -6.46 14.86 -9.09
C PHE A 141 -7.11 16.02 -8.33
N PHE A 142 -8.45 16.09 -8.33
CA PHE A 142 -9.18 17.16 -7.63
C PHE A 142 -8.96 17.12 -6.12
N SER A 143 -8.92 15.93 -5.50
CA SER A 143 -8.63 15.80 -4.07
C SER A 143 -7.21 16.24 -3.70
N THR A 144 -6.23 15.97 -4.57
CA THR A 144 -4.84 16.42 -4.39
C THR A 144 -4.74 17.94 -4.50
N LEU A 145 -5.47 18.52 -5.46
CA LEU A 145 -5.55 19.97 -5.62
C LEU A 145 -6.25 20.64 -4.43
N MET A 146 -7.34 20.06 -3.91
CA MET A 146 -7.97 20.51 -2.67
C MET A 146 -6.96 20.52 -1.52
N TYR A 147 -6.12 19.48 -1.40
CA TYR A 147 -5.09 19.42 -0.38
C TYR A 147 -4.10 20.61 -0.44
N ALA A 148 -3.75 21.09 -1.63
CA ALA A 148 -2.85 22.23 -1.81
C ALA A 148 -3.41 23.55 -1.22
N PHE A 149 -4.74 23.71 -1.26
CA PHE A 149 -5.47 24.86 -0.73
C PHE A 149 -6.05 24.64 0.68
N GLY A 150 -5.84 23.45 1.26
CA GLY A 150 -6.53 23.02 2.46
C GLY A 150 -5.98 23.67 3.73
N GLU A 151 -6.69 24.68 4.24
CA GLU A 151 -6.31 25.35 5.49
C GLU A 151 -7.12 24.92 6.71
N GLN A 152 -8.15 24.07 6.58
CA GLN A 152 -8.97 23.61 7.71
C GLN A 152 -8.83 22.10 7.92
N TYR A 153 -8.83 21.63 9.16
CA TYR A 153 -8.69 20.19 9.47
C TYR A 153 -9.78 19.36 8.78
N VAL A 154 -11.04 19.78 8.88
CA VAL A 154 -12.18 19.12 8.23
C VAL A 154 -12.02 19.08 6.72
N PHE A 155 -11.51 20.17 6.12
CA PHE A 155 -11.27 20.22 4.68
C PHE A 155 -10.18 19.24 4.24
N LEU A 156 -9.12 19.07 5.03
CA LEU A 156 -8.10 18.04 4.80
C LEU A 156 -8.67 16.63 4.96
N CYS A 157 -9.54 16.39 5.94
CA CYS A 157 -10.25 15.12 6.08
C CYS A 157 -11.09 14.81 4.84
N VAL A 158 -11.89 15.77 4.37
CA VAL A 158 -12.69 15.60 3.14
C VAL A 158 -11.81 15.27 1.94
N ALA A 159 -10.70 16.01 1.78
CA ALA A 159 -9.75 15.75 0.70
C ALA A 159 -9.13 14.33 0.81
N ARG A 160 -8.78 13.85 2.01
CA ARG A 160 -8.31 12.46 2.22
C ARG A 160 -9.37 11.42 1.89
N GLY A 161 -10.61 11.68 2.30
CA GLY A 161 -11.72 10.79 2.02
C GLY A 161 -11.94 10.63 0.53
N LEU A 162 -11.97 11.75 -0.21
CA LEU A 162 -12.05 11.74 -1.67
C LEU A 162 -10.87 11.01 -2.30
N GLN A 163 -9.65 11.20 -1.78
CA GLN A 163 -8.47 10.48 -2.27
C GLN A 163 -8.58 8.97 -2.04
N GLY A 164 -9.18 8.52 -0.93
CA GLY A 164 -9.48 7.11 -0.68
C GLY A 164 -10.49 6.52 -1.66
N ILE A 165 -11.57 7.25 -1.96
CA ILE A 165 -12.57 6.86 -2.96
C ILE A 165 -11.94 6.79 -4.35
N GLY A 166 -11.16 7.81 -4.72
CA GLY A 166 -10.43 7.84 -5.99
C GLY A 166 -9.43 6.69 -6.12
N SER A 167 -8.67 6.40 -5.06
CA SER A 167 -7.74 5.27 -4.98
C SER A 167 -8.44 3.93 -5.19
N SER A 168 -9.60 3.71 -4.57
CA SER A 168 -10.42 2.51 -4.78
C SER A 168 -10.76 2.32 -6.27
N LEU A 169 -11.21 3.41 -6.90
CA LEU A 169 -11.55 3.47 -8.32
C LEU A 169 -10.35 3.32 -9.26
N THR A 170 -9.12 3.36 -8.76
CA THR A 170 -7.91 3.12 -9.57
C THR A 170 -7.29 1.74 -9.31
N THR A 171 -7.16 1.36 -8.05
CA THR A 171 -6.40 0.16 -7.64
C THR A 171 -7.17 -1.12 -7.96
N VAL A 172 -8.46 -1.18 -7.61
CA VAL A 172 -9.31 -2.36 -7.85
C VAL A 172 -9.46 -2.66 -9.35
N PRO A 173 -9.95 -1.73 -10.20
CA PRO A 173 -10.02 -1.95 -11.64
C PRO A 173 -8.65 -2.13 -12.28
N GLY A 174 -7.60 -1.46 -11.80
CA GLY A 174 -6.25 -1.59 -12.36
C GLY A 174 -5.70 -3.00 -12.21
N LEU A 175 -5.79 -3.57 -11.00
CA LEU A 175 -5.36 -4.95 -10.75
C LEU A 175 -6.26 -5.97 -11.46
N ALA A 176 -7.58 -5.75 -11.49
CA ALA A 176 -8.51 -6.62 -12.21
C ALA A 176 -8.28 -6.60 -13.73
N LEU A 177 -8.02 -5.42 -14.32
CA LEU A 177 -7.66 -5.26 -15.72
C LEU A 177 -6.34 -5.97 -16.02
N LEU A 178 -5.35 -5.89 -15.13
CA LEU A 178 -4.08 -6.56 -15.29
C LEU A 178 -4.23 -8.09 -15.26
N ALA A 179 -4.99 -8.62 -14.31
CA ALA A 179 -5.30 -10.06 -14.24
C ALA A 179 -6.05 -10.56 -15.49
N ASN A 180 -6.96 -9.75 -16.04
CA ASN A 180 -7.67 -10.07 -17.26
C ASN A 180 -6.80 -9.98 -18.52
N THR A 181 -5.80 -9.10 -18.54
CA THR A 181 -4.92 -8.87 -19.68
C THR A 181 -3.84 -9.96 -19.81
N PHE A 182 -3.41 -10.53 -18.68
CA PHE A 182 -2.40 -11.59 -18.60
C PHE A 182 -3.04 -12.88 -18.08
N PRO A 183 -3.60 -13.73 -18.96
CA PRO A 183 -4.24 -14.98 -18.54
C PRO A 183 -3.24 -16.08 -18.16
N ASP A 184 -2.03 -16.05 -18.73
CA ASP A 184 -0.98 -16.99 -18.37
C ASP A 184 -0.48 -16.72 -16.94
N ASP A 185 -0.39 -17.77 -16.11
CA ASP A 185 -0.12 -17.61 -14.68
C ASP A 185 1.31 -17.12 -14.39
N GLU A 186 2.29 -17.46 -15.24
CA GLU A 186 3.67 -16.98 -15.11
C GLU A 186 3.79 -15.52 -15.53
N GLU A 187 3.26 -15.15 -16.69
CA GLU A 187 3.24 -13.75 -17.15
C GLU A 187 2.45 -12.87 -16.18
N ARG A 188 1.32 -13.35 -15.67
CA ARG A 188 0.48 -12.64 -14.69
C ARG A 188 1.22 -12.38 -13.40
N ALA A 189 1.94 -13.38 -12.87
CA ALA A 189 2.74 -13.20 -11.66
C ALA A 189 3.82 -12.12 -11.82
N LYS A 190 4.52 -12.11 -12.97
CA LYS A 190 5.51 -11.08 -13.30
C LYS A 190 4.85 -9.70 -13.43
N ALA A 191 3.74 -9.60 -14.14
CA ALA A 191 3.01 -8.34 -14.32
C ALA A 191 2.48 -7.77 -12.98
N MET A 192 1.90 -8.62 -12.13
CA MET A 192 1.44 -8.25 -10.79
C MET A 192 2.58 -7.78 -9.89
N ALA A 193 3.74 -8.43 -9.96
CA ALA A 193 4.91 -8.01 -9.20
C ALA A 193 5.49 -6.68 -9.67
N ILE A 194 5.60 -6.47 -10.99
CA ILE A 194 6.05 -5.19 -11.56
C ILE A 194 5.10 -4.07 -11.17
N SER A 195 3.78 -4.26 -11.30
CA SER A 195 2.80 -3.25 -10.90
C SER A 195 2.84 -2.95 -9.40
N THR A 196 2.91 -3.98 -8.55
CA THR A 196 3.03 -3.83 -7.09
C THR A 196 4.36 -3.17 -6.68
N SER A 197 5.43 -3.32 -7.48
CA SER A 197 6.69 -2.61 -7.24
C SER A 197 6.52 -1.09 -7.30
N GLY A 198 5.54 -0.59 -8.09
CA GLY A 198 5.15 0.81 -8.13
C GLY A 198 4.76 1.35 -6.74
N LEU A 199 4.03 0.56 -5.94
CA LEU A 199 3.72 0.92 -4.54
C LEU A 199 4.99 1.09 -3.71
N ALA A 200 5.93 0.14 -3.80
CA ALA A 200 7.17 0.19 -3.02
C ALA A 200 8.06 1.38 -3.43
N VAL A 201 8.15 1.67 -4.74
CA VAL A 201 8.86 2.85 -5.26
C VAL A 201 8.18 4.14 -4.80
N GLY A 202 6.85 4.21 -4.83
CA GLY A 202 6.09 5.37 -4.36
C GLY A 202 6.30 5.64 -2.88
N ALA A 203 6.34 4.58 -2.05
CA ALA A 203 6.64 4.69 -0.63
C ALA A 203 8.08 5.16 -0.36
N LEU A 204 9.05 4.63 -1.12
CA LEU A 204 10.46 5.01 -1.01
C LEU A 204 10.69 6.48 -1.36
N VAL A 205 10.07 6.97 -2.44
CA VAL A 205 10.27 8.33 -2.95
C VAL A 205 9.42 9.35 -2.18
N GLY A 206 8.22 8.97 -1.74
CA GLY A 206 7.25 9.94 -1.24
C GLY A 206 7.63 10.61 0.08
N ALA A 207 8.09 9.86 1.09
CA ALA A 207 8.47 10.48 2.36
C ALA A 207 9.66 11.45 2.23
N PRO A 208 10.76 11.10 1.53
CA PRO A 208 11.85 12.04 1.24
C PRO A 208 11.38 13.25 0.41
N PHE A 209 10.61 13.01 -0.66
CA PHE A 209 10.09 14.06 -1.53
C PHE A 209 9.23 15.07 -0.76
N GLY A 210 8.29 14.58 0.06
CA GLY A 210 7.42 15.42 0.88
C GLY A 210 8.20 16.26 1.90
N SER A 211 9.20 15.64 2.55
CA SER A 211 10.03 16.30 3.56
C SER A 211 10.89 17.42 2.95
N LEU A 212 11.55 17.16 1.81
CA LEU A 212 12.41 18.13 1.13
C LEU A 212 11.60 19.32 0.56
N MET A 213 10.51 19.03 -0.16
CA MET A 213 9.69 20.07 -0.77
C MET A 213 9.07 21.01 0.27
N ASN A 214 8.57 20.45 1.38
CA ASN A 214 8.04 21.26 2.48
C ASN A 214 9.13 22.17 3.10
N GLY A 215 10.35 21.67 3.25
CA GLY A 215 11.47 22.42 3.85
C GLY A 215 11.95 23.60 3.00
N PHE A 216 12.01 23.46 1.68
CA PHE A 216 12.55 24.49 0.79
C PHE A 216 11.50 25.41 0.17
N PHE A 217 10.32 24.87 -0.17
CA PHE A 217 9.30 25.57 -0.97
C PHE A 217 7.97 25.75 -0.24
N GLY A 218 7.92 25.37 1.05
CA GLY A 218 6.75 25.53 1.92
C GLY A 218 5.68 24.45 1.73
N LYS A 219 4.65 24.52 2.60
CA LYS A 219 3.63 23.49 2.84
C LYS A 219 2.80 23.05 1.63
N SER A 220 2.48 23.95 0.72
CA SER A 220 1.59 23.67 -0.42
C SER A 220 2.35 23.15 -1.66
N SER A 221 3.66 23.33 -1.72
CA SER A 221 4.49 22.96 -2.88
C SER A 221 4.44 21.47 -3.28
N PRO A 222 4.46 20.49 -2.34
CA PRO A 222 4.49 19.08 -2.73
C PRO A 222 3.19 18.68 -3.42
N PHE A 223 2.07 19.29 -3.03
CA PHE A 223 0.75 19.02 -3.56
C PHE A 223 0.57 19.56 -4.98
N TYR A 224 1.14 20.71 -5.32
CA TYR A 224 1.11 21.21 -6.70
C TYR A 224 1.89 20.30 -7.65
N VAL A 225 3.07 19.83 -7.24
CA VAL A 225 3.85 18.89 -8.05
C VAL A 225 3.11 17.57 -8.19
N LEU A 226 2.52 17.05 -7.12
CA LEU A 226 1.72 15.82 -7.19
C LEU A 226 0.44 15.99 -8.01
N ALA A 227 -0.20 17.15 -7.99
CA ALA A 227 -1.31 17.48 -8.87
C ALA A 227 -0.88 17.47 -10.34
N ALA A 228 0.32 17.99 -10.66
CA ALA A 228 0.86 17.92 -12.02
C ALA A 228 1.21 16.47 -12.44
N VAL A 229 1.81 15.68 -11.56
CA VAL A 229 2.14 14.26 -11.81
C VAL A 229 0.87 13.43 -11.99
N THR A 230 -0.13 13.60 -11.13
CA THR A 230 -1.43 12.95 -11.28
C THR A 230 -2.07 13.35 -12.60
N LEU A 231 -2.11 14.64 -12.95
CA LEU A 231 -2.65 15.12 -14.22
C LEU A 231 -1.98 14.47 -15.44
N LEU A 232 -0.65 14.34 -15.40
CA LEU A 232 0.12 13.68 -16.46
C LEU A 232 -0.23 12.19 -16.57
N ASP A 233 -0.33 11.49 -15.44
CA ASP A 233 -0.79 10.10 -15.39
C ASP A 233 -2.23 9.95 -15.92
N GLY A 234 -3.13 10.87 -15.58
CA GLY A 234 -4.48 10.89 -16.11
C GLY A 234 -4.55 11.16 -17.61
N ALA A 235 -3.73 12.07 -18.12
CA ALA A 235 -3.59 12.31 -19.56
C ALA A 235 -3.06 11.06 -20.28
N LEU A 236 -2.09 10.38 -19.67
CA LEU A 236 -1.58 9.09 -20.16
C LEU A 236 -2.69 8.03 -20.21
N ARG A 237 -3.47 7.88 -19.14
CA ARG A 237 -4.63 6.98 -19.08
C ARG A 237 -5.67 7.30 -20.15
N LEU A 238 -6.04 8.57 -20.31
CA LEU A 238 -6.99 9.02 -21.35
C LEU A 238 -6.49 8.76 -22.77
N CYS A 239 -5.18 8.93 -23.00
CA CYS A 239 -4.58 8.64 -24.29
C CYS A 239 -4.61 7.15 -24.61
N ILE A 240 -4.59 6.28 -23.60
CA ILE A 240 -4.38 4.84 -23.75
C ILE A 240 -5.68 4.05 -23.62
N LEU A 241 -6.38 4.21 -22.51
CA LEU A 241 -7.65 3.56 -22.24
C LEU A 241 -8.73 4.30 -23.01
N ARG A 242 -9.27 3.65 -24.05
CA ARG A 242 -10.55 4.10 -24.60
C ARG A 242 -11.62 3.66 -23.61
N PRO A 243 -12.45 4.56 -23.07
CA PRO A 243 -13.60 4.15 -22.27
C PRO A 243 -14.51 3.30 -23.16
N LYS A 244 -14.40 1.97 -23.03
CA LYS A 244 -15.28 1.02 -23.68
C LYS A 244 -16.21 0.49 -22.60
N PHE A 245 -17.50 0.81 -22.74
CA PHE A 245 -18.53 0.14 -21.96
C PHE A 245 -18.63 -1.30 -22.44
N SER A 246 -17.97 -2.20 -21.73
CA SER A 246 -18.04 -3.63 -21.96
C SER A 246 -18.59 -4.27 -20.69
N PRO A 247 -19.93 -4.32 -20.51
CA PRO A 247 -20.53 -5.01 -19.39
C PRO A 247 -20.05 -6.47 -19.37
N GLY A 248 -19.74 -6.99 -18.18
CA GLY A 248 -19.34 -8.39 -18.02
C GLY A 248 -20.45 -9.31 -18.53
N SER A 249 -20.11 -10.19 -19.47
CA SER A 249 -21.04 -11.19 -20.02
C SER A 249 -21.36 -12.31 -19.03
N ILE A 250 -20.50 -12.49 -18.01
CA ILE A 250 -20.61 -13.51 -16.98
C ILE A 250 -21.04 -12.85 -15.66
N PRO A 251 -22.08 -13.35 -14.97
CA PRO A 251 -22.47 -12.83 -13.68
C PRO A 251 -21.33 -13.03 -12.67
N ALA A 252 -20.99 -11.96 -11.95
CA ALA A 252 -19.96 -12.00 -10.92
C ALA A 252 -20.39 -12.87 -9.73
N THR A 253 -19.42 -13.53 -9.10
CA THR A 253 -19.69 -14.24 -7.84
C THR A 253 -20.05 -13.25 -6.73
N PRO A 254 -21.06 -13.55 -5.91
CA PRO A 254 -21.46 -12.68 -4.82
C PRO A 254 -20.37 -12.62 -3.74
N TYR A 255 -20.21 -11.43 -3.14
CA TYR A 255 -19.18 -11.18 -2.12
C TYR A 255 -19.25 -12.13 -0.92
N LEU A 256 -20.46 -12.48 -0.47
CA LEU A 256 -20.64 -13.40 0.65
C LEU A 256 -20.06 -14.78 0.35
N THR A 257 -20.17 -15.26 -0.90
CA THR A 257 -19.58 -16.53 -1.31
C THR A 257 -18.06 -16.46 -1.39
N LEU A 258 -17.51 -15.32 -1.83
CA LEU A 258 -16.06 -15.10 -1.85
C LEU A 258 -15.48 -15.02 -0.42
N LEU A 259 -16.17 -14.33 0.50
CA LEU A 259 -15.76 -14.20 1.90
C LEU A 259 -15.96 -15.49 2.71
N ALA A 260 -16.92 -16.33 2.32
CA ALA A 260 -17.14 -17.64 2.91
C ALA A 260 -16.12 -18.69 2.45
N ASP A 261 -15.35 -18.43 1.39
CA ASP A 261 -14.35 -19.37 0.89
C ASP A 261 -13.07 -19.30 1.76
N PRO A 262 -12.74 -20.36 2.52
CA PRO A 262 -11.59 -20.33 3.42
C PRO A 262 -10.26 -20.13 2.69
N TYR A 263 -10.16 -20.55 1.42
CA TYR A 263 -8.93 -20.41 0.65
C TYR A 263 -8.71 -18.97 0.17
N ILE A 264 -9.78 -18.18 0.02
CA ILE A 264 -9.69 -16.73 -0.27
C ILE A 264 -9.46 -15.97 1.03
N LEU A 265 -10.12 -16.37 2.11
CA LEU A 265 -10.03 -15.70 3.40
C LEU A 265 -8.61 -15.74 4.01
N VAL A 266 -7.89 -16.86 3.88
CA VAL A 266 -6.53 -17.00 4.43
C VAL A 266 -5.54 -15.98 3.83
N PRO A 267 -5.39 -15.84 2.49
CA PRO A 267 -4.59 -14.77 1.89
C PRO A 267 -5.07 -13.35 2.25
N VAL A 268 -6.39 -13.12 2.33
CA VAL A 268 -6.95 -11.79 2.65
C VAL A 268 -6.58 -11.35 4.06
N VAL A 269 -6.82 -12.21 5.05
CA VAL A 269 -6.47 -11.94 6.45
C VAL A 269 -4.96 -11.87 6.61
N GLY A 270 -4.20 -12.73 5.93
CA GLY A 270 -2.75 -12.62 5.87
C GLY A 270 -2.30 -11.26 5.33
N TYR A 271 -2.88 -10.78 4.23
CA TYR A 271 -2.52 -9.49 3.68
C TYR A 271 -2.81 -8.34 4.63
N PHE A 272 -3.98 -8.38 5.29
CA PHE A 272 -4.33 -7.44 6.35
C PHE A 272 -3.28 -7.44 7.47
N LEU A 273 -2.89 -8.60 8.00
CA LEU A 273 -1.89 -8.70 9.06
C LEU A 273 -0.53 -8.16 8.61
N ASN A 274 -0.08 -8.49 7.40
CA ASN A 274 1.17 -7.97 6.84
C ASN A 274 1.16 -6.43 6.76
N LYS A 275 0.05 -5.84 6.27
CA LYS A 275 -0.09 -4.39 6.13
C LYS A 275 -0.30 -3.67 7.45
N LEU A 276 -1.03 -4.27 8.39
CA LEU A 276 -1.17 -3.78 9.75
C LEU A 276 0.20 -3.67 10.43
N ASN A 277 1.02 -4.72 10.32
CA ASN A 277 2.39 -4.73 10.85
C ASN A 277 3.23 -3.58 10.26
N SER A 278 3.33 -3.49 8.93
CA SER A 278 4.08 -2.42 8.28
C SER A 278 3.57 -1.02 8.68
N SER A 279 2.26 -0.85 8.82
CA SER A 279 1.67 0.44 9.15
C SER A 279 1.88 0.84 10.62
N ILE A 280 1.85 -0.10 11.56
CA ILE A 280 2.17 0.15 12.97
C ILE A 280 3.65 0.53 13.11
N LEU A 281 4.55 -0.18 12.43
CA LEU A 281 5.98 0.14 12.42
C LEU A 281 6.24 1.56 11.89
N GLN A 282 5.53 1.96 10.84
CA GLN A 282 5.64 3.29 10.27
C GLN A 282 5.28 4.40 11.27
N ALA A 283 4.32 4.15 12.17
CA ALA A 283 3.93 5.09 13.21
C ALA A 283 4.88 5.11 14.40
N ILE A 284 5.32 3.94 14.88
CA ILE A 284 6.05 3.82 16.15
C ILE A 284 7.55 4.08 15.99
N VAL A 285 8.18 3.61 14.91
CA VAL A 285 9.65 3.71 14.75
C VAL A 285 10.15 5.17 14.77
N PRO A 286 9.52 6.14 14.07
CA PRO A 286 9.92 7.54 14.16
C PRO A 286 9.83 8.10 15.58
N VAL A 287 8.78 7.74 16.34
CA VAL A 287 8.61 8.16 17.74
C VAL A 287 9.76 7.65 18.59
N ARG A 288 10.11 6.36 18.46
CA ARG A 288 11.24 5.75 19.18
C ARG A 288 12.57 6.43 18.84
N MET A 289 12.79 6.78 17.57
CA MET A 289 14.00 7.48 17.12
C MET A 289 14.13 8.88 17.74
N MET A 290 13.02 9.60 17.89
CA MET A 290 13.03 10.92 18.53
C MET A 290 13.29 10.83 20.04
N GLU A 291 12.63 9.87 20.73
CA GLU A 291 12.71 9.74 22.19
C GLU A 291 14.05 9.16 22.67
N HIS A 292 14.56 8.13 21.99
CA HIS A 292 15.71 7.35 22.48
C HIS A 292 17.00 7.56 21.70
N MET A 293 16.93 7.99 20.43
CA MET A 293 18.11 8.13 19.56
C MET A 293 18.46 9.59 19.26
N CYS A 294 17.71 10.57 19.78
CA CYS A 294 17.90 11.99 19.50
C CYS A 294 18.01 12.30 17.98
N ALA A 295 17.30 11.54 17.13
CA ALA A 295 17.50 11.61 15.68
C ALA A 295 16.92 12.93 15.10
N PRO A 296 17.66 13.67 14.25
CA PRO A 296 17.15 14.86 13.59
C PRO A 296 16.04 14.52 12.58
N SER A 297 15.16 15.49 12.28
CA SER A 297 13.91 15.25 11.54
C SER A 297 14.09 14.62 10.14
N TYR A 298 15.22 14.88 9.47
CA TYR A 298 15.51 14.28 8.16
C TYR A 298 15.86 12.78 8.24
N GLN A 299 16.30 12.28 9.40
CA GLN A 299 16.65 10.88 9.60
C GLN A 299 15.42 9.98 9.80
N LEU A 300 14.28 10.54 10.21
CA LEU A 300 13.04 9.79 10.46
C LEU A 300 12.56 9.02 9.22
N GLY A 301 12.62 9.66 8.05
CA GLY A 301 12.26 9.02 6.78
C GLY A 301 13.33 8.06 6.25
N LEU A 302 14.60 8.30 6.56
CA LEU A 302 15.72 7.47 6.10
C LEU A 302 15.72 6.07 6.73
N ALA A 303 15.12 5.89 7.91
CA ALA A 303 15.05 4.61 8.58
C ALA A 303 14.31 3.52 7.78
N PHE A 304 13.34 3.91 6.94
CA PHE A 304 12.55 2.97 6.13
C PHE A 304 13.12 2.73 4.73
N VAL A 305 14.09 3.54 4.29
CA VAL A 305 14.72 3.42 2.97
C VAL A 305 15.31 2.02 2.74
N PRO A 306 16.06 1.41 3.68
CA PRO A 306 16.57 0.06 3.49
C PRO A 306 15.47 -0.96 3.25
N ALA A 307 14.39 -0.91 4.04
CA ALA A 307 13.26 -1.83 3.89
C ALA A 307 12.60 -1.71 2.52
N MET A 308 12.29 -0.47 2.09
CA MET A 308 11.63 -0.23 0.81
C MET A 308 12.52 -0.59 -0.38
N LEU A 309 13.82 -0.26 -0.31
CA LEU A 309 14.79 -0.62 -1.35
C LEU A 309 14.92 -2.14 -1.49
N THR A 310 15.06 -2.85 -0.37
CA THR A 310 15.11 -4.31 -0.40
C THR A 310 13.80 -4.90 -0.91
N THR A 311 12.64 -4.34 -0.56
CA THR A 311 11.36 -4.78 -1.12
C THR A 311 11.34 -4.65 -2.64
N ILE A 312 11.74 -3.50 -3.20
CA ILE A 312 11.77 -3.28 -4.66
C ILE A 312 12.69 -4.29 -5.35
N LEU A 313 13.90 -4.48 -4.83
CA LEU A 313 14.91 -5.37 -5.42
C LEU A 313 14.48 -6.84 -5.40
N THR A 314 13.81 -7.28 -4.33
CA THR A 314 13.48 -8.69 -4.13
C THR A 314 12.11 -9.09 -4.66
N LEU A 315 11.14 -8.17 -4.75
CA LEU A 315 9.75 -8.44 -5.14
C LEU A 315 9.64 -9.16 -6.49
N ASN A 316 10.31 -8.64 -7.53
CA ASN A 316 10.23 -9.20 -8.88
C ASN A 316 10.88 -10.60 -8.98
N GLY A 317 12.00 -10.80 -8.29
CA GLY A 317 12.67 -12.12 -8.23
C GLY A 317 11.79 -13.15 -7.52
N PHE A 318 11.19 -12.75 -6.39
CA PHE A 318 10.30 -13.63 -5.63
C PHE A 318 8.99 -13.95 -6.34
N ALA A 319 8.52 -13.10 -7.26
CA ALA A 319 7.35 -13.42 -8.08
C ALA A 319 7.59 -14.68 -8.93
N ILE A 320 8.75 -14.78 -9.58
CA ILE A 320 9.14 -15.95 -10.37
C ILE A 320 9.43 -17.13 -9.45
N LEU A 321 10.11 -16.90 -8.32
CA LEU A 321 10.42 -17.95 -7.36
C LEU A 321 9.17 -18.58 -6.74
N SER A 322 8.12 -17.78 -6.52
CA SER A 322 6.86 -18.24 -5.95
C SER A 322 6.12 -19.26 -6.84
N LEU A 323 6.38 -19.26 -8.14
CA LEU A 323 5.84 -20.26 -9.06
C LEU A 323 6.57 -21.61 -8.89
N LYS A 324 7.89 -21.58 -8.66
CA LYS A 324 8.73 -22.79 -8.53
C LYS A 324 8.58 -23.45 -7.15
N TRP A 325 8.58 -22.65 -6.09
CA TRP A 325 8.51 -23.13 -4.70
C TRP A 325 7.08 -23.29 -4.18
N GLY A 326 6.10 -22.76 -4.92
CA GLY A 326 4.72 -22.66 -4.50
C GLY A 326 4.45 -21.37 -3.72
N ARG A 327 3.38 -20.66 -4.11
CA ARG A 327 2.99 -19.37 -3.52
C ARG A 327 2.71 -19.47 -2.02
N TRP A 328 2.14 -20.59 -1.57
CA TRP A 328 1.85 -20.85 -0.16
C TRP A 328 3.13 -20.88 0.72
N LEU A 329 4.21 -21.47 0.21
CA LEU A 329 5.48 -21.57 0.93
C LEU A 329 6.14 -20.20 1.04
N CYS A 330 6.11 -19.41 -0.04
CA CYS A 330 6.57 -18.03 -0.02
C CYS A 330 5.79 -17.17 0.99
N LEU A 331 4.47 -17.31 1.09
CA LEU A 331 3.67 -16.60 2.10
C LEU A 331 4.10 -16.97 3.53
N MET A 332 4.26 -18.27 3.81
CA MET A 332 4.68 -18.77 5.11
C MET A 332 6.08 -18.26 5.49
N LEU A 333 7.05 -18.40 4.60
CA LEU A 333 8.41 -17.89 4.80
C LEU A 333 8.42 -16.37 4.95
N GLY A 334 7.57 -15.66 4.20
CA GLY A 334 7.49 -14.21 4.24
C GLY A 334 7.06 -13.69 5.61
N PHE A 335 6.09 -14.36 6.24
CA PHE A 335 5.64 -14.05 7.60
C PHE A 335 6.70 -14.34 8.65
N ILE A 336 7.40 -15.46 8.54
CA ILE A 336 8.47 -15.84 9.47
C ILE A 336 9.63 -14.84 9.37
N ILE A 337 10.09 -14.54 8.14
CA ILE A 337 11.17 -13.57 7.90
C ILE A 337 10.75 -12.18 8.39
N GLN A 338 9.52 -11.74 8.09
CA GLN A 338 9.02 -10.47 8.58
C GLN A 338 8.99 -10.44 10.12
N GLY A 339 8.50 -11.49 10.79
CA GLY A 339 8.50 -11.59 12.25
C GLY A 339 9.91 -11.49 12.86
N ILE A 340 10.90 -12.15 12.26
CA ILE A 340 12.32 -12.05 12.67
C ILE A 340 12.82 -10.60 12.51
N GLY A 341 12.46 -9.91 11.44
CA GLY A 341 12.78 -8.49 11.27
C GLY A 341 12.17 -7.61 12.37
N ILE A 342 10.93 -7.90 12.78
CA ILE A 342 10.22 -7.13 13.82
C ILE A 342 10.86 -7.33 15.20
N ILE A 343 11.16 -8.57 15.59
CA ILE A 343 11.72 -8.85 16.93
C ILE A 343 13.15 -8.30 17.09
N CYS A 344 13.88 -8.11 16.00
CA CYS A 344 15.21 -7.54 16.00
C CYS A 344 15.22 -5.99 16.07
N LEU A 345 14.10 -5.31 15.83
CA LEU A 345 14.03 -3.83 15.88
C LEU A 345 14.37 -3.23 17.25
N PRO A 346 13.85 -3.75 18.39
CA PRO A 346 14.18 -3.24 19.72
C PRO A 346 15.67 -3.31 20.09
N LEU A 347 16.44 -4.17 19.43
CA LEU A 347 17.88 -4.31 19.67
C LEU A 347 18.69 -3.13 19.07
N ALA A 348 18.09 -2.36 18.17
CA ALA A 348 18.77 -1.23 17.54
C ALA A 348 18.90 -0.05 18.53
N ALA A 349 20.13 0.29 18.90
CA ALA A 349 20.45 1.46 19.74
C ALA A 349 20.70 2.75 18.92
N ASN A 350 21.05 2.60 17.64
CA ASN A 350 21.41 3.70 16.72
C ASN A 350 20.76 3.48 15.36
N ILE A 351 20.67 4.53 14.52
CA ILE A 351 20.12 4.45 13.15
C ILE A 351 20.75 3.34 12.30
N PHE A 352 22.07 3.15 12.39
CA PHE A 352 22.76 2.08 11.67
C PHE A 352 22.34 0.69 12.12
N GLY A 353 21.94 0.54 13.40
CA GLY A 353 21.38 -0.70 13.94
C GLY A 353 20.00 -1.04 13.38
N LEU A 354 19.24 -0.05 12.88
CA LEU A 354 17.94 -0.32 12.23
C LEU A 354 18.08 -0.88 10.81
N ILE A 355 19.23 -0.71 10.15
CA ILE A 355 19.42 -1.12 8.75
C ILE A 355 19.22 -2.62 8.59
N GLY A 356 19.87 -3.43 9.44
CA GLY A 356 19.77 -4.90 9.40
C GLY A 356 18.33 -5.41 9.53
N PRO A 357 17.62 -5.10 10.63
CA PRO A 357 16.21 -5.46 10.81
C PRO A 357 15.32 -4.95 9.67
N SER A 358 15.56 -3.74 9.17
CA SER A 358 14.79 -3.15 8.06
C SER A 358 14.95 -3.92 6.75
N ILE A 359 16.15 -4.38 6.42
CA ILE A 359 16.39 -5.23 5.24
C ILE A 359 15.57 -6.53 5.37
N VAL A 360 15.62 -7.18 6.53
CA VAL A 360 14.87 -8.42 6.80
C VAL A 360 13.35 -8.19 6.66
N LEU A 361 12.84 -7.09 7.20
CA LEU A 361 11.45 -6.67 7.01
C LEU A 361 11.08 -6.46 5.54
N GLY A 362 11.99 -5.85 4.77
CA GLY A 362 11.81 -5.61 3.34
C GLY A 362 11.71 -6.90 2.53
N ILE A 363 12.55 -7.90 2.84
CA ILE A 363 12.52 -9.24 2.22
C ILE A 363 11.21 -9.95 2.54
N GLY A 364 10.80 -9.99 3.82
CA GLY A 364 9.56 -10.64 4.23
C GLY A 364 8.33 -10.01 3.58
N THR A 365 8.28 -8.67 3.53
CA THR A 365 7.20 -7.91 2.90
C THR A 365 7.14 -8.14 1.39
N ALA A 366 8.28 -8.24 0.72
CA ALA A 366 8.34 -8.57 -0.71
C ALA A 366 7.84 -9.99 -0.99
N LEU A 367 8.22 -10.97 -0.18
CA LEU A 367 7.83 -12.36 -0.40
C LEU A 367 6.31 -12.54 -0.27
N VAL A 368 5.69 -11.84 0.69
CA VAL A 368 4.23 -11.77 0.83
C VAL A 368 3.61 -11.03 -0.36
N GLY A 369 4.11 -9.84 -0.69
CA GLY A 369 3.58 -9.00 -1.77
C GLY A 369 3.63 -9.66 -3.16
N ALA A 370 4.71 -10.39 -3.46
CA ALA A 370 4.90 -11.11 -4.72
C ALA A 370 3.92 -12.27 -4.89
N SER A 371 3.41 -12.82 -3.78
CA SER A 371 2.64 -14.07 -3.79
C SER A 371 1.13 -13.83 -3.74
N ILE A 372 0.64 -12.86 -2.94
CA ILE A 372 -0.81 -12.67 -2.69
C ILE A 372 -1.56 -12.25 -3.96
N MET A 373 -1.11 -11.21 -4.66
CA MET A 373 -1.84 -10.67 -5.81
C MET A 373 -2.07 -11.69 -6.95
N PRO A 374 -1.05 -12.45 -7.39
CA PRO A 374 -1.28 -13.49 -8.40
C PRO A 374 -1.98 -14.73 -7.84
N LEU A 375 -1.77 -15.08 -6.56
CA LEU A 375 -2.51 -16.17 -5.92
C LEU A 375 -4.02 -15.92 -5.93
N MET A 376 -4.44 -14.68 -5.67
CA MET A 376 -5.86 -14.33 -5.66
C MET A 376 -6.51 -14.48 -7.04
N ALA A 377 -5.80 -14.11 -8.11
CA ALA A 377 -6.26 -14.38 -9.48
C ALA A 377 -6.35 -15.89 -9.78
N TYR A 378 -5.36 -16.66 -9.33
CA TYR A 378 -5.38 -18.12 -9.50
C TYR A 378 -6.52 -18.80 -8.74
N LEU A 379 -6.83 -18.37 -7.51
CA LEU A 379 -7.92 -18.93 -6.70
C LEU A 379 -9.29 -18.64 -7.30
N ILE A 380 -9.51 -17.46 -7.87
CA ILE A 380 -10.78 -17.14 -8.54
C ILE A 380 -10.96 -17.98 -9.81
N ASP A 381 -9.90 -18.18 -10.60
CA ASP A 381 -9.97 -19.01 -11.81
C ASP A 381 -10.28 -20.47 -11.50
N LEU A 382 -9.73 -21.01 -10.41
CA LEU A 382 -9.96 -22.39 -10.02
C LEU A 382 -11.36 -22.65 -9.45
N ARG A 383 -11.91 -21.71 -8.68
CA ARG A 383 -13.06 -21.98 -7.79
C ARG A 383 -14.28 -21.13 -8.05
N HIS A 384 -14.14 -20.00 -8.72
CA HIS A 384 -15.20 -19.03 -8.94
C HIS A 384 -15.30 -18.70 -10.42
N THR A 385 -16.06 -17.67 -10.81
CA THR A 385 -16.02 -17.16 -12.19
C THR A 385 -14.84 -16.22 -12.31
N SER A 386 -14.09 -16.22 -13.41
CA SER A 386 -12.93 -15.36 -13.70
C SER A 386 -13.28 -13.86 -13.84
N VAL A 387 -13.92 -13.31 -12.81
CA VAL A 387 -14.34 -11.94 -12.64
C VAL A 387 -13.52 -11.38 -11.49
N TYR A 388 -12.42 -10.70 -11.82
CA TYR A 388 -11.38 -10.33 -10.86
C TYR A 388 -11.75 -9.15 -9.95
N GLY A 389 -12.70 -8.30 -10.35
CA GLY A 389 -13.05 -7.06 -9.64
C GLY A 389 -13.48 -7.29 -8.18
N GLY A 390 -14.26 -8.34 -7.91
CA GLY A 390 -14.71 -8.67 -6.56
C GLY A 390 -13.58 -9.10 -5.63
N VAL A 391 -12.67 -9.94 -6.11
CA VAL A 391 -11.56 -10.48 -5.31
C VAL A 391 -10.50 -9.42 -5.02
N TYR A 392 -10.17 -8.56 -6.00
CA TYR A 392 -9.27 -7.43 -5.75
C TYR A 392 -9.91 -6.35 -4.88
N ALA A 393 -11.24 -6.15 -4.93
CA ALA A 393 -11.93 -5.27 -3.99
C ALA A 393 -11.80 -5.76 -2.53
N ILE A 394 -11.98 -7.07 -2.28
CA ILE A 394 -11.80 -7.65 -0.94
C ILE A 394 -10.34 -7.52 -0.49
N THR A 395 -9.39 -7.81 -1.38
CA THR A 395 -7.95 -7.74 -1.08
C THR A 395 -7.50 -6.31 -0.77
N ASP A 396 -7.95 -5.34 -1.56
CA ASP A 396 -7.64 -3.93 -1.34
C ASP A 396 -8.31 -3.40 -0.06
N ALA A 397 -9.52 -3.88 0.29
CA ALA A 397 -10.18 -3.52 1.54
C ALA A 397 -9.37 -4.01 2.76
N ALA A 398 -8.82 -5.22 2.70
CA ALA A 398 -7.93 -5.75 3.73
C ALA A 398 -6.64 -4.93 3.88
N LEU A 399 -6.05 -4.48 2.77
CA LEU A 399 -4.91 -3.55 2.80
C LEU A 399 -5.27 -2.24 3.49
N CYS A 400 -6.41 -1.66 3.13
CA CYS A 400 -6.86 -0.37 3.66
C CYS A 400 -7.20 -0.46 5.15
N LEU A 401 -7.72 -1.60 5.61
CA LEU A 401 -7.98 -1.86 7.02
C LEU A 401 -6.67 -1.84 7.82
N GLY A 402 -5.59 -2.42 7.29
CA GLY A 402 -4.26 -2.37 7.91
C GLY A 402 -3.72 -0.94 8.03
N PHE A 403 -3.83 -0.14 6.95
CA PHE A 403 -3.40 1.25 6.94
C PHE A 403 -4.30 2.21 7.72
N ALA A 404 -5.56 1.85 8.00
CA ALA A 404 -6.43 2.62 8.86
C ALA A 404 -6.16 2.36 10.35
N ILE A 405 -6.09 1.08 10.75
CA ILE A 405 -5.89 0.68 12.15
C ILE A 405 -4.47 1.02 12.62
N GLY A 406 -3.47 0.84 11.75
CA GLY A 406 -2.06 0.98 12.12
C GLY A 406 -1.67 2.34 12.70
N PRO A 407 -1.86 3.47 11.98
CA PRO A 407 -1.50 4.79 12.48
C PRO A 407 -2.47 5.32 13.54
N LEU A 408 -3.72 4.85 13.52
CA LEU A 408 -4.75 5.28 14.47
C LEU A 408 -4.47 4.76 15.88
N PHE A 409 -4.02 3.50 16.01
CA PHE A 409 -3.79 2.87 17.31
C PHE A 409 -2.31 2.61 17.62
N GLY A 410 -1.41 2.62 16.64
CA GLY A 410 0.00 2.25 16.82
C GLY A 410 0.72 3.07 17.89
N GLY A 411 0.55 4.39 17.89
CA GLY A 411 1.13 5.28 18.91
C GLY A 411 0.57 5.02 20.31
N ALA A 412 -0.76 4.91 20.44
CA ALA A 412 -1.43 4.68 21.72
C ALA A 412 -1.11 3.29 22.32
N ILE A 413 -1.00 2.25 21.49
CA ILE A 413 -0.61 0.92 21.94
C ILE A 413 0.85 0.93 22.41
N ALA A 414 1.73 1.66 21.72
CA ALA A 414 3.13 1.79 22.09
C ALA A 414 3.32 2.55 23.40
N SER A 415 2.53 3.59 23.67
CA SER A 415 2.59 4.34 24.93
C SER A 415 2.04 3.53 26.11
N ALA A 416 1.01 2.70 25.89
CA ALA A 416 0.40 1.90 26.94
C ALA A 416 1.21 0.65 27.33
N ILE A 417 1.70 -0.12 26.36
CA ILE A 417 2.32 -1.45 26.59
C ILE A 417 3.85 -1.39 26.44
N GLY A 418 4.38 -0.34 25.81
CA GLY A 418 5.80 -0.15 25.55
C GLY A 418 6.27 -0.76 24.22
N PHE A 419 7.23 -0.09 23.58
CA PHE A 419 7.76 -0.41 22.25
C PHE A 419 8.10 -1.90 22.06
N THR A 420 8.88 -2.47 22.99
CA THR A 420 9.38 -3.86 22.88
C THR A 420 8.24 -4.87 22.87
N TRP A 421 7.24 -4.70 23.73
CA TRP A 421 6.10 -5.61 23.81
C TRP A 421 5.22 -5.55 22.57
N VAL A 422 5.04 -4.35 21.98
CA VAL A 422 4.35 -4.24 20.69
C VAL A 422 5.06 -5.05 19.61
N MET A 423 6.39 -4.97 19.51
CA MET A 423 7.15 -5.76 18.54
C MET A 423 7.04 -7.27 18.78
N VAL A 424 7.06 -7.70 20.04
CA VAL A 424 6.88 -9.12 20.41
C VAL A 424 5.49 -9.61 20.00
N ILE A 425 4.42 -8.87 20.33
CA ILE A 425 3.03 -9.24 19.99
C ILE A 425 2.86 -9.36 18.48
N LEU A 426 3.37 -8.38 17.73
CA LEU A 426 3.34 -8.35 16.27
C LEU A 426 4.08 -9.54 15.64
N CYS A 427 5.28 -9.88 16.16
CA CYS A 427 6.05 -11.04 15.73
C CYS A 427 5.29 -12.36 15.99
N VAL A 428 4.78 -12.54 17.22
CA VAL A 428 4.03 -13.73 17.62
C VAL A 428 2.78 -13.90 16.75
N LEU A 429 2.05 -12.82 16.47
CA LEU A 429 0.88 -12.82 15.61
C LEU A 429 1.20 -13.31 14.19
N LEU A 430 2.31 -12.86 13.60
CA LEU A 430 2.74 -13.31 12.28
C LEU A 430 3.18 -14.78 12.28
N ILE A 431 3.99 -15.20 13.26
CA ILE A 431 4.50 -16.57 13.32
C ILE A 431 3.37 -17.57 13.58
N ILE A 432 2.41 -17.25 14.44
CA ILE A 432 1.24 -18.11 14.70
C ILE A 432 0.34 -18.21 13.47
N TYR A 433 0.23 -17.14 12.68
CA TYR A 433 -0.59 -17.15 11.46
C TYR A 433 0.06 -17.91 10.30
N ALA A 434 1.40 -17.94 10.21
CA ALA A 434 2.13 -18.50 9.08
C ALA A 434 1.75 -19.96 8.68
N PRO A 435 1.54 -20.90 9.62
CA PRO A 435 1.12 -22.28 9.28
C PRO A 435 -0.22 -22.38 8.57
N LEU A 436 -1.12 -21.40 8.70
CA LEU A 436 -2.42 -21.41 8.01
C LEU A 436 -2.26 -21.40 6.49
N PHE A 437 -1.15 -20.87 5.96
CA PHE A 437 -0.88 -20.91 4.53
C PHE A 437 -0.67 -22.33 3.99
N ILE A 438 -0.40 -23.33 4.84
CA ILE A 438 -0.32 -24.75 4.42
C ILE A 438 -1.66 -25.22 3.80
N LEU A 439 -2.79 -24.63 4.21
CA LEU A 439 -4.10 -24.92 3.61
C LEU A 439 -4.13 -24.60 2.12
N LEU A 440 -3.32 -23.65 1.65
CA LEU A 440 -3.23 -23.26 0.25
C LEU A 440 -2.33 -24.17 -0.58
N ARG A 441 -1.69 -25.19 0.03
CA ARG A 441 -0.86 -26.16 -0.69
C ARG A 441 -1.68 -27.02 -1.64
N ASN A 442 -2.84 -27.50 -1.17
CA ASN A 442 -3.75 -28.36 -1.91
C ASN A 442 -5.10 -27.64 -2.05
N VAL A 443 -5.21 -26.77 -3.04
CA VAL A 443 -6.47 -26.09 -3.36
C VAL A 443 -7.36 -27.06 -4.12
N SER A 444 -8.47 -27.48 -3.50
CA SER A 444 -9.45 -28.34 -4.18
C SER A 444 -10.20 -27.54 -5.24
N GLY A 445 -10.21 -28.05 -6.47
CA GLY A 445 -10.88 -27.44 -7.62
C GLY A 445 -12.40 -27.59 -7.56
N LYS A 446 -13.11 -26.78 -8.35
CA LYS A 446 -14.58 -26.79 -8.46
C LYS A 446 -15.18 -28.17 -8.80
N ASP A 447 -14.43 -29.03 -9.48
CA ASP A 447 -14.90 -30.32 -9.99
C ASP A 447 -14.54 -31.54 -9.14
N GLU A 448 -13.66 -31.42 -8.12
CA GLU A 448 -13.36 -32.53 -7.20
C GLU A 448 -14.52 -32.84 -6.23
N LYS A 449 -15.46 -31.90 -6.05
CA LYS A 449 -16.59 -32.04 -5.12
C LYS A 449 -17.92 -32.39 -5.78
N LYS A 450 -17.96 -32.66 -7.09
CA LYS A 450 -19.14 -33.32 -7.68
C LYS A 450 -19.00 -34.82 -7.39
N PRO A 451 -19.73 -35.40 -6.43
CA PRO A 451 -19.59 -36.80 -6.12
C PRO A 451 -19.93 -37.64 -7.36
N ILE A 452 -19.28 -38.80 -7.45
CA ILE A 452 -19.41 -39.88 -8.45
C ILE A 452 -20.84 -40.52 -8.43
N LEU A 453 -21.86 -39.80 -7.96
CA LEU A 453 -23.20 -40.32 -7.65
C LEU A 453 -24.15 -40.43 -8.86
N ASN A 454 -23.70 -40.15 -10.07
CA ASN A 454 -24.55 -40.23 -11.28
C ASN A 454 -24.23 -41.42 -12.19
N GLN A 455 -23.45 -42.42 -11.75
CA GLN A 455 -23.11 -43.59 -12.57
C GLN A 455 -23.85 -44.89 -12.20
N GLU A 456 -24.77 -44.89 -11.23
CA GLU A 456 -25.39 -46.14 -10.77
C GLU A 456 -26.92 -46.26 -10.91
N ASN A 457 -27.59 -45.37 -11.65
CA ASN A 457 -29.01 -45.53 -11.93
C ASN A 457 -29.35 -45.31 -13.41
N THR A 458 -28.97 -46.28 -14.24
CA THR A 458 -29.74 -46.62 -15.45
C THR A 458 -30.45 -47.93 -15.20
N PRO A 459 -31.79 -47.95 -15.10
CA PRO A 459 -32.56 -49.20 -15.13
C PRO A 459 -32.34 -49.90 -16.47
N GLU A 460 -32.07 -51.20 -16.44
CA GLU A 460 -32.07 -52.08 -17.60
C GLU A 460 -33.40 -51.94 -18.36
N GLU A 461 -33.35 -51.31 -19.54
CA GLU A 461 -34.45 -51.37 -20.51
C GLU A 461 -34.48 -52.76 -21.12
N ALA A 462 -35.55 -53.48 -20.79
CA ALA A 462 -36.00 -54.69 -21.43
C ALA A 462 -36.08 -54.54 -22.96
N LYS A 463 -35.53 -55.52 -23.67
CA LYS A 463 -36.07 -55.97 -24.96
C LYS A 463 -36.16 -57.49 -24.96
N SER A 464 -37.38 -57.93 -24.68
CA SER A 464 -37.94 -59.22 -25.09
C SER A 464 -38.10 -59.26 -26.61
N ASP A 465 -38.04 -60.49 -27.11
CA ASP A 465 -38.28 -60.97 -28.46
C ASP A 465 -39.48 -60.36 -29.19
N ASP A 466 -39.40 -60.23 -30.52
CA ASP A 466 -40.33 -60.93 -31.43
C ASP A 466 -39.95 -60.79 -32.92
N GLN A 467 -39.91 -61.96 -33.57
CA GLN A 467 -40.17 -62.33 -34.99
C GLN A 467 -39.25 -61.89 -36.13
#